data_AF-A0A5Q4BTP6-F1
#
_entry.id   AF-A0A5Q4BTP6-F1
#
_cell.length_a   1.000
_cell.length_b   1.000
_cell.length_c   1.000
_cell.angle_alpha   90.00
_cell.angle_beta   90.00
_cell.angle_gamma   90.00
#
_symmetry.space_group_name_H-M   'P 1'
#
loop_
_entity.id
_entity.type
_entity.pdbx_description
1 polymer ?
#
loop_
_entity_poly.entity_id
_entity_poly.type
_entity_poly.pdbx_seq_one_letter_code
_entity_poly.pdbx_strand_id
1 'polypeptide(L)'
;MAAKSTHRGRIREVLPNLHLGTWPAGPKNSITDVPGVLASTQSIHAEDGVNTGVTVILPHRDWFKEACYAGIFSFNGSGEMTGSHWLEETGLLSSPIVLTNSFSVGDAYRGIYEYAIKHHSNDNGEVDWFLSPVVGETFDGYLNNIAKLAVKSSDIVKGIESATDAPVPEGNTGGGTGMICHYFKGGTGSSSRLVEGLDSDGNKKNYTIAALVQANYGRAAHLRIGGFPVGRILEKEKAEAQADVARHKDKKDGSIIVVIATDAPLSPTQCKRLAKRATVGLARVGGYGHNPSGDIFLAFSTANHIPVHTDVDRFKAKALKTEAIDDTSINGLLEAAADATEESIYNVLCSAETLTGFCGHQIEELPLDRLKEIMKKYDS
;
A
#
# COMPACT_ATOMS: atom_id res chain seq x y z
N MET A 1 23.60 28.60 0.27
CA MET A 1 23.78 27.95 -1.04
C MET A 1 22.59 27.03 -1.23
N ALA A 2 21.72 27.29 -2.21
CA ALA A 2 20.62 26.38 -2.51
C ALA A 2 21.22 25.04 -2.95
N ALA A 3 20.98 23.98 -2.17
CA ALA A 3 21.38 22.64 -2.56
C ALA A 3 20.75 22.37 -3.93
N LYS A 4 21.58 21.96 -4.91
CA LYS A 4 21.07 21.49 -6.19
C LYS A 4 20.08 20.38 -5.88
N SER A 5 18.81 20.58 -6.23
CA SER A 5 17.78 19.55 -6.14
C SER A 5 18.30 18.30 -6.85
N THR A 6 18.62 17.27 -6.07
CA THR A 6 18.84 15.94 -6.60
C THR A 6 17.55 15.48 -7.22
N HIS A 7 17.61 15.01 -8.47
CA HIS A 7 16.49 14.36 -9.12
C HIS A 7 16.01 13.22 -8.20
N ARG A 8 14.84 13.42 -7.58
CA ARG A 8 14.10 12.36 -6.90
C ARG A 8 13.75 11.29 -7.93
N GLY A 9 13.63 10.05 -7.48
CA GLY A 9 13.40 8.94 -8.39
C GLY A 9 13.24 7.64 -7.65
N ARG A 10 12.95 6.57 -8.39
CA ARG A 10 12.73 5.25 -7.81
C ARG A 10 14.04 4.61 -7.41
N ILE A 11 14.01 3.63 -6.49
CA ILE A 11 15.24 3.05 -5.93
C ILE A 11 16.17 2.47 -7.01
N ARG A 12 15.61 1.90 -8.08
CA ARG A 12 16.38 1.34 -9.21
C ARG A 12 17.06 2.41 -10.06
N GLU A 13 16.54 3.63 -10.08
CA GLU A 13 17.16 4.78 -10.75
C GLU A 13 18.26 5.38 -9.87
N VAL A 14 18.03 5.40 -8.55
CA VAL A 14 18.96 5.93 -7.56
C VAL A 14 20.16 4.99 -7.35
N LEU A 15 19.91 3.68 -7.27
CA LEU A 15 20.87 2.61 -7.01
C LEU A 15 20.69 1.47 -8.05
N PRO A 16 21.15 1.64 -9.30
CA PRO A 16 20.91 0.66 -10.38
C PRO A 16 21.55 -0.71 -10.17
N ASN A 17 22.57 -0.79 -9.30
CA ASN A 17 23.24 -2.04 -8.98
C ASN A 17 22.62 -2.76 -7.77
N LEU A 18 21.64 -2.15 -7.09
CA LEU A 18 20.99 -2.76 -5.94
C LEU A 18 20.19 -3.98 -6.39
N HIS A 19 20.58 -5.15 -5.88
CA HIS A 19 19.86 -6.38 -6.14
C HIS A 19 18.57 -6.43 -5.29
N LEU A 20 17.40 -6.47 -5.95
CA LEU A 20 16.08 -6.42 -5.31
C LEU A 20 15.26 -7.66 -5.70
N GLY A 21 15.68 -8.80 -5.16
CA GLY A 21 15.07 -10.10 -5.46
C GLY A 21 15.49 -10.69 -6.81
N THR A 22 15.04 -11.91 -7.06
CA THR A 22 15.39 -12.70 -8.26
C THR A 22 14.53 -12.34 -9.48
N TRP A 23 13.28 -11.94 -9.25
CA TRP A 23 12.30 -11.71 -10.32
C TRP A 23 12.41 -10.29 -10.91
N PRO A 24 12.28 -10.12 -12.23
CA PRO A 24 12.27 -8.79 -12.84
C PRO A 24 10.99 -8.04 -12.49
N ALA A 25 11.05 -6.70 -12.52
CA ALA A 25 9.86 -5.87 -12.35
C ALA A 25 8.95 -5.91 -13.57
N GLY A 26 7.66 -5.64 -13.36
CA GLY A 26 6.72 -5.36 -14.46
C GLY A 26 7.05 -4.02 -15.15
N PRO A 27 6.41 -3.74 -16.30
CA PRO A 27 6.74 -2.58 -17.13
C PRO A 27 6.49 -1.23 -16.45
N LYS A 28 5.45 -1.12 -15.62
CA LYS A 28 5.16 0.09 -14.82
C LYS A 28 5.90 0.03 -13.48
N ASN A 29 6.36 -1.15 -13.10
CA ASN A 29 6.83 -1.50 -11.77
C ASN A 29 5.86 -0.93 -10.72
N SER A 30 4.57 -1.24 -10.82
CA SER A 30 3.52 -0.65 -9.98
C SER A 30 2.39 -1.66 -9.75
N ILE A 31 1.51 -1.40 -8.78
CA ILE A 31 0.36 -2.28 -8.49
C ILE A 31 -0.55 -2.47 -9.72
N THR A 32 -0.58 -1.47 -10.59
CA THR A 32 -1.33 -1.45 -11.85
C THR A 32 -0.64 -2.22 -13.00
N ASP A 33 0.48 -2.91 -12.74
CA ASP A 33 0.96 -3.97 -13.63
C ASP A 33 0.08 -5.22 -13.57
N VAL A 34 -0.64 -5.45 -12.46
CA VAL A 34 -1.59 -6.55 -12.37
C VAL A 34 -2.79 -6.23 -13.26
N PRO A 35 -3.08 -7.05 -14.29
CA PRO A 35 -4.17 -6.76 -15.22
C PRO A 35 -5.50 -6.54 -14.52
N GLY A 36 -6.20 -5.48 -14.91
CA GLY A 36 -7.51 -5.09 -14.36
C GLY A 36 -7.44 -4.18 -13.13
N VAL A 37 -6.34 -4.19 -12.37
CA VAL A 37 -6.18 -3.34 -11.18
C VAL A 37 -6.04 -1.88 -11.59
N LEU A 38 -6.80 -1.02 -10.93
CA LEU A 38 -6.77 0.43 -11.14
C LEU A 38 -6.44 1.15 -9.84
N ALA A 39 -5.84 2.32 -9.92
CA ALA A 39 -5.57 3.15 -8.76
C ALA A 39 -5.69 4.65 -9.06
N SER A 40 -5.92 5.43 -8.00
CA SER A 40 -5.84 6.88 -8.00
C SER A 40 -5.26 7.39 -6.68
N THR A 41 -4.62 8.56 -6.74
CA THR A 41 -4.11 9.27 -5.57
C THR A 41 -4.62 10.69 -5.59
N GLN A 42 -5.03 11.21 -4.45
CA GLN A 42 -5.54 12.57 -4.29
C GLN A 42 -4.88 13.19 -3.07
N SER A 43 -4.10 14.25 -3.27
CA SER A 43 -3.45 15.00 -2.19
C SER A 43 -4.19 16.29 -1.91
N ILE A 44 -4.39 16.58 -0.63
CA ILE A 44 -5.11 17.74 -0.11
C ILE A 44 -4.12 18.57 0.70
N HIS A 45 -3.91 19.80 0.23
CA HIS A 45 -3.12 20.82 0.90
C HIS A 45 -3.99 22.06 1.17
N ALA A 46 -3.88 22.63 2.37
CA ALA A 46 -4.54 23.89 2.70
C ALA A 46 -3.69 24.75 3.63
N GLU A 47 -3.94 26.07 3.65
CA GLU A 47 -3.14 27.07 4.36
C GLU A 47 -3.07 26.86 5.88
N ASP A 48 -4.04 26.15 6.48
CA ASP A 48 -4.10 25.86 7.91
C ASP A 48 -3.34 24.59 8.33
N GLY A 49 -2.39 24.16 7.49
CA GLY A 49 -1.49 23.04 7.76
C GLY A 49 -2.08 21.67 7.43
N VAL A 50 -3.13 21.60 6.60
CA VAL A 50 -3.65 20.34 6.09
C VAL A 50 -2.67 19.76 5.06
N ASN A 51 -2.27 18.51 5.26
CA ASN A 51 -1.39 17.75 4.37
C ASN A 51 -1.77 16.28 4.42
N THR A 52 -2.85 15.93 3.73
CA THR A 52 -3.44 14.59 3.78
C THR A 52 -3.97 14.20 2.42
N GLY A 53 -4.72 13.09 2.34
CA GLY A 53 -5.34 12.70 1.09
C GLY A 53 -5.90 11.30 1.13
N VAL A 54 -6.19 10.76 -0.04
CA VAL A 54 -6.67 9.40 -0.20
C VAL A 54 -6.00 8.71 -1.37
N THR A 55 -5.74 7.42 -1.21
CA THR A 55 -5.34 6.51 -2.28
C THR A 55 -6.46 5.49 -2.47
N VAL A 56 -6.97 5.32 -3.68
CA VAL A 56 -8.01 4.34 -4.01
C VAL A 56 -7.41 3.27 -4.90
N ILE A 57 -7.71 2.01 -4.61
CA ILE A 57 -7.31 0.84 -5.40
C ILE A 57 -8.59 0.06 -5.74
N LEU A 58 -8.83 -0.17 -7.02
CA LEU A 58 -9.91 -1.04 -7.49
C LEU A 58 -9.32 -2.39 -7.89
N PRO A 59 -9.80 -3.52 -7.33
CA PRO A 59 -9.35 -4.85 -7.76
C PRO A 59 -9.58 -5.09 -9.26
N HIS A 60 -10.72 -4.58 -9.76
CA HIS A 60 -11.07 -4.41 -11.17
C HIS A 60 -12.27 -3.45 -11.27
N ARG A 61 -12.71 -3.08 -12.49
CA ARG A 61 -13.83 -2.14 -12.69
C ARG A 61 -15.16 -2.64 -12.13
N ASP A 62 -15.46 -3.91 -12.34
CA ASP A 62 -16.73 -4.53 -11.93
C ASP A 62 -16.72 -5.10 -10.49
N TRP A 63 -15.89 -4.56 -9.60
CA TRP A 63 -15.66 -5.04 -8.22
C TRP A 63 -16.94 -5.23 -7.40
N PHE A 64 -18.03 -4.54 -7.76
CA PHE A 64 -19.31 -4.65 -7.06
C PHE A 64 -20.06 -5.92 -7.45
N LYS A 65 -19.92 -6.41 -8.69
CA LYS A 65 -20.66 -7.59 -9.18
C LYS A 65 -19.82 -8.86 -9.18
N GLU A 66 -18.51 -8.71 -9.29
CA GLU A 66 -17.56 -9.80 -9.22
C GLU A 66 -16.55 -9.50 -8.11
N ALA A 67 -16.44 -10.41 -7.16
CA ALA A 67 -15.46 -10.35 -6.09
C ALA A 67 -14.17 -11.08 -6.50
N CYS A 68 -13.06 -10.59 -5.96
CA CYS A 68 -11.78 -11.29 -5.97
C CYS A 68 -11.63 -12.16 -4.71
N TYR A 69 -10.81 -13.21 -4.78
CA TYR A 69 -10.31 -13.84 -3.55
C TYR A 69 -9.24 -12.98 -2.89
N ALA A 70 -9.34 -12.83 -1.58
CA ALA A 70 -8.46 -11.99 -0.78
C ALA A 70 -8.17 -12.60 0.60
N GLY A 71 -7.14 -12.07 1.26
CA GLY A 71 -6.78 -12.43 2.63
C GLY A 71 -6.02 -11.31 3.31
N ILE A 72 -6.24 -11.17 4.62
CA ILE A 72 -5.64 -10.14 5.47
C ILE A 72 -4.69 -10.76 6.50
N PHE A 73 -3.66 -10.01 6.88
CA PHE A 73 -2.76 -10.36 7.97
C PHE A 73 -2.41 -9.12 8.79
N SER A 74 -2.75 -9.16 10.08
CA SER A 74 -2.32 -8.17 11.07
C SER A 74 -1.00 -8.64 11.67
N PHE A 75 0.10 -7.94 11.37
CA PHE A 75 1.39 -8.16 12.01
C PHE A 75 1.44 -7.45 13.37
N ASN A 76 0.95 -6.20 13.41
CA ASN A 76 0.62 -5.48 14.63
C ASN A 76 -0.71 -4.73 14.41
N GLY A 77 -1.68 -4.95 15.30
CA GLY A 77 -3.06 -4.46 15.18
C GLY A 77 -3.32 -3.07 15.75
N SER A 78 -2.29 -2.25 16.03
CA SER A 78 -2.46 -0.88 16.50
C SER A 78 -2.84 0.10 15.36
N GLY A 79 -3.86 -0.26 14.58
CA GLY A 79 -4.37 0.52 13.45
C GLY A 79 -5.69 -0.05 12.95
N GLU A 80 -6.27 0.55 11.92
CA GLU A 80 -7.58 0.15 11.39
C GLU A 80 -7.49 -0.36 9.94
N MET A 81 -8.25 -1.43 9.66
CA MET A 81 -8.58 -1.88 8.31
C MET A 81 -10.00 -2.46 8.33
N THR A 82 -10.97 -1.66 7.90
CA THR A 82 -12.38 -2.06 7.87
C THR A 82 -12.63 -3.18 6.87
N GLY A 83 -13.75 -3.88 7.00
CA GLY A 83 -14.09 -5.02 6.12
C GLY A 83 -13.29 -6.30 6.39
N SER A 84 -12.29 -6.24 7.28
CA SER A 84 -11.43 -7.37 7.67
C SER A 84 -12.20 -8.59 8.15
N HIS A 85 -13.28 -8.41 8.92
CA HIS A 85 -14.11 -9.53 9.38
C HIS A 85 -14.79 -10.28 8.22
N TRP A 86 -15.34 -9.57 7.24
CA TRP A 86 -15.98 -10.20 6.09
C TRP A 86 -14.97 -10.88 5.17
N LEU A 87 -13.79 -10.27 5.01
CA LEU A 87 -12.65 -10.87 4.32
C LEU A 87 -12.17 -12.16 4.98
N GLU A 88 -12.09 -12.22 6.31
CA GLU A 88 -11.71 -13.45 7.02
C GLU A 88 -12.79 -14.53 6.96
N GLU A 89 -14.07 -14.14 7.00
CA GLU A 89 -15.20 -15.08 6.97
C GLU A 89 -15.37 -15.72 5.59
N THR A 90 -15.24 -14.93 4.52
CA THR A 90 -15.59 -15.36 3.16
C THR A 90 -14.41 -15.46 2.20
N GLY A 91 -13.33 -14.74 2.48
CA GLY A 91 -12.23 -14.55 1.55
C GLY A 91 -12.59 -13.70 0.33
N LEU A 92 -13.72 -12.99 0.32
CA LEU A 92 -14.19 -12.22 -0.83
C LEU A 92 -13.96 -10.73 -0.66
N LEU A 93 -13.29 -10.14 -1.64
CA LEU A 93 -13.13 -8.70 -1.79
C LEU A 93 -14.04 -8.20 -2.92
N SER A 94 -15.13 -7.53 -2.55
CA SER A 94 -16.09 -6.90 -3.47
C SER A 94 -16.23 -5.40 -3.18
N SER A 95 -15.11 -4.73 -2.90
CA SER A 95 -15.05 -3.32 -2.52
C SER A 95 -13.76 -2.67 -3.05
N PRO A 96 -13.76 -1.36 -3.37
CA PRO A 96 -12.53 -0.59 -3.44
C PRO A 96 -11.75 -0.68 -2.14
N ILE A 97 -10.42 -0.67 -2.23
CA ILE A 97 -9.56 -0.49 -1.07
C ILE A 97 -9.18 0.99 -1.01
N VAL A 98 -9.49 1.66 0.10
CA VAL A 98 -9.15 3.07 0.30
C VAL A 98 -8.12 3.19 1.41
N LEU A 99 -7.02 3.92 1.16
CA LEU A 99 -6.00 4.25 2.14
C LEU A 99 -6.03 5.76 2.44
N THR A 100 -6.12 6.13 3.70
CA THR A 100 -6.17 7.54 4.14
C THR A 100 -5.57 7.72 5.54
N ASN A 101 -5.83 8.85 6.21
CA ASN A 101 -5.43 9.09 7.59
C ASN A 101 -6.41 8.48 8.61
N SER A 102 -5.93 8.28 9.84
CA SER A 102 -6.68 7.61 10.91
C SER A 102 -8.05 8.21 11.20
N PHE A 103 -8.20 9.54 11.12
CA PHE A 103 -9.46 10.21 11.50
C PHE A 103 -10.43 10.33 10.32
N SER A 104 -10.00 9.94 9.12
CA SER A 104 -10.80 9.96 7.90
C SER A 104 -11.34 8.60 7.49
N VAL A 105 -11.12 7.54 8.28
CA VAL A 105 -11.68 6.20 8.03
C VAL A 105 -13.20 6.25 7.86
N GLY A 106 -13.91 7.00 8.73
CA GLY A 106 -15.36 7.13 8.65
C GLY A 106 -15.85 7.80 7.38
N ASP A 107 -15.20 8.89 6.94
CA ASP A 107 -15.53 9.57 5.69
C ASP A 107 -15.22 8.71 4.46
N ALA A 108 -14.12 7.95 4.50
CA ALA A 108 -13.79 7.03 3.44
C ALA A 108 -14.77 5.86 3.33
N TYR A 109 -15.17 5.29 4.47
CA TYR A 109 -16.18 4.24 4.55
C TYR A 109 -17.52 4.72 3.96
N ARG A 110 -17.94 5.93 4.34
CA ARG A 110 -19.14 6.59 3.80
C ARG A 110 -19.02 6.84 2.29
N GLY A 111 -17.87 7.30 1.80
CA GLY A 111 -17.67 7.59 0.37
C GLY A 111 -17.79 6.36 -0.53
N ILE A 112 -17.35 5.18 -0.07
CA ILE A 112 -17.57 3.92 -0.80
C ILE A 112 -19.06 3.62 -0.94
N TYR A 113 -19.86 3.82 0.12
CA TYR A 113 -21.31 3.66 0.04
C TYR A 113 -21.98 4.72 -0.82
N GLU A 114 -21.58 5.99 -0.72
CA GLU A 114 -22.14 7.05 -1.56
C GLU A 114 -21.94 6.73 -3.05
N TYR A 115 -20.77 6.20 -3.44
CA TYR A 115 -20.55 5.67 -4.78
C TYR A 115 -21.47 4.48 -5.08
N ALA A 116 -21.48 3.45 -4.24
CA ALA A 116 -22.23 2.23 -4.50
C ALA A 116 -23.74 2.47 -4.61
N ILE A 117 -24.32 3.30 -3.74
CA ILE A 117 -25.75 3.68 -3.78
C ILE A 117 -26.07 4.39 -5.10
N LYS A 118 -25.25 5.38 -5.48
CA LYS A 118 -25.45 6.13 -6.74
C LYS A 118 -25.44 5.22 -7.98
N HIS A 119 -24.63 4.16 -7.98
CA HIS A 119 -24.39 3.33 -9.15
C HIS A 119 -25.11 1.97 -9.14
N HIS A 120 -25.61 1.52 -7.98
CA HIS A 120 -26.14 0.16 -7.79
C HIS A 120 -27.44 0.09 -6.98
N SER A 121 -28.10 1.20 -6.68
CA SER A 121 -29.52 1.15 -6.28
C SER A 121 -30.40 0.69 -7.45
N ASN A 122 -31.50 0.01 -7.15
CA ASN A 122 -32.46 -0.42 -8.16
C ASN A 122 -33.28 0.77 -8.72
N ASP A 123 -34.14 0.52 -9.72
CA ASP A 123 -34.94 1.57 -10.38
C ASP A 123 -35.86 2.35 -9.42
N ASN A 124 -36.18 1.78 -8.25
CA ASN A 124 -36.98 2.43 -7.21
C ASN A 124 -36.13 3.21 -6.19
N GLY A 125 -34.80 3.21 -6.32
CA GLY A 125 -33.86 3.82 -5.39
C GLY A 125 -33.60 2.97 -4.13
N GLU A 126 -34.03 1.71 -4.10
CA GLU A 126 -33.80 0.82 -2.97
C GLU A 126 -32.39 0.18 -3.04
N VAL A 127 -31.84 -0.11 -1.86
CA VAL A 127 -30.56 -0.81 -1.66
C VAL A 127 -30.88 -2.22 -1.18
N ASP A 128 -30.73 -3.20 -2.06
CA ASP A 128 -31.06 -4.62 -1.83
C ASP A 128 -29.82 -5.52 -1.68
N TRP A 129 -28.65 -4.89 -1.48
CA TRP A 129 -27.35 -5.53 -1.36
C TRP A 129 -26.67 -5.22 -0.03
N PHE A 130 -25.67 -6.04 0.31
CA PHE A 130 -24.79 -5.84 1.45
C PHE A 130 -23.35 -5.67 0.97
N LEU A 131 -22.69 -4.58 1.35
CA LEU A 131 -21.30 -4.32 1.02
C LEU A 131 -20.54 -4.05 2.32
N SER A 132 -19.33 -4.60 2.44
CA SER A 132 -18.41 -4.29 3.55
C SER A 132 -17.22 -3.49 3.01
N PRO A 133 -17.23 -2.14 3.12
CA PRO A 133 -16.14 -1.29 2.66
C PRO A 133 -14.79 -1.63 3.30
N VAL A 134 -13.72 -1.60 2.49
CA VAL A 134 -12.34 -1.87 2.93
C VAL A 134 -11.54 -0.57 2.96
N VAL A 135 -11.27 -0.07 4.17
CA VAL A 135 -10.57 1.20 4.39
C VAL A 135 -9.43 0.96 5.38
N GLY A 136 -8.19 1.16 4.93
CA GLY A 136 -6.99 1.14 5.76
C GLY A 136 -6.48 2.54 6.08
N GLU A 137 -5.72 2.68 7.15
CA GLU A 137 -5.20 3.99 7.57
C GLU A 137 -3.77 3.97 8.10
N THR A 138 -3.14 5.15 8.09
CA THR A 138 -1.99 5.46 8.94
C THR A 138 -2.09 6.88 9.50
N PHE A 139 -1.43 7.18 10.63
CA PHE A 139 -1.57 8.49 11.31
C PHE A 139 -0.62 9.60 10.78
N ASP A 140 -1.16 10.66 10.16
CA ASP A 140 -0.37 11.80 9.61
C ASP A 140 -0.30 13.06 10.50
N GLY A 141 -0.79 13.00 11.74
CA GLY A 141 -1.00 14.20 12.58
C GLY A 141 0.25 14.98 13.01
N TYR A 142 1.46 14.61 12.58
CA TYR A 142 2.67 15.43 12.74
C TYR A 142 2.75 16.53 11.68
N LEU A 143 2.50 16.17 10.40
CA LEU A 143 2.58 17.07 9.25
C LEU A 143 1.19 17.58 8.84
N ASN A 144 0.14 16.87 9.20
CA ASN A 144 -1.24 17.21 8.90
C ASN A 144 -1.96 17.81 10.12
N ASN A 145 -2.73 18.87 9.91
CA ASN A 145 -3.74 19.33 10.86
C ASN A 145 -4.94 18.36 10.86
N ILE A 146 -4.74 17.15 11.40
CA ILE A 146 -5.70 16.04 11.32
C ILE A 146 -7.05 16.39 11.97
N ALA A 147 -7.08 17.34 12.91
CA ALA A 147 -8.29 17.83 13.55
C ALA A 147 -9.25 18.55 12.59
N LYS A 148 -8.79 18.95 11.40
CA LYS A 148 -9.62 19.58 10.37
C LYS A 148 -10.52 18.60 9.63
N LEU A 149 -10.27 17.29 9.74
CA LEU A 149 -11.03 16.24 9.06
C LEU A 149 -11.21 16.59 7.57
N ALA A 150 -10.10 16.91 6.90
CA ALA A 150 -10.13 17.58 5.60
C ALA A 150 -10.65 16.66 4.48
N VAL A 151 -10.34 15.37 4.54
CA VAL A 151 -10.87 14.35 3.62
C VAL A 151 -12.38 14.26 3.79
N LYS A 152 -13.10 14.25 2.67
CA LYS A 152 -14.56 14.09 2.61
C LYS A 152 -14.93 12.85 1.82
N SER A 153 -16.13 12.32 2.05
CA SER A 153 -16.69 11.20 1.28
C SER A 153 -16.68 11.44 -0.24
N SER A 154 -16.89 12.69 -0.67
CA SER A 154 -16.80 13.09 -2.08
C SER A 154 -15.42 12.90 -2.70
N ASP A 155 -14.35 13.01 -1.91
CA ASP A 155 -13.00 12.71 -2.39
C ASP A 155 -12.93 11.23 -2.76
N ILE A 156 -13.48 10.34 -1.93
CA ILE A 156 -13.44 8.89 -2.20
C ILE A 156 -14.25 8.54 -3.46
N VAL A 157 -15.44 9.12 -3.63
CA VAL A 157 -16.25 8.97 -4.86
C VAL A 157 -15.43 9.37 -6.08
N LYS A 158 -14.81 10.55 -6.05
CA LYS A 158 -13.92 11.01 -7.13
C LYS A 158 -12.73 10.09 -7.36
N GLY A 159 -12.15 9.53 -6.29
CA GLY A 159 -11.05 8.59 -6.35
C GLY A 159 -11.43 7.29 -7.07
N ILE A 160 -12.62 6.75 -6.79
CA ILE A 160 -13.16 5.57 -7.47
C ILE A 160 -13.41 5.89 -8.96
N GLU A 161 -14.02 7.03 -9.27
CA GLU A 161 -14.34 7.44 -10.64
C GLU A 161 -13.08 7.73 -11.49
N SER A 162 -12.00 8.21 -10.88
CA SER A 162 -10.76 8.61 -11.57
C SER A 162 -9.67 7.54 -11.59
N ALA A 163 -9.92 6.36 -11.02
CA ALA A 163 -8.93 5.28 -11.00
C ALA A 163 -8.56 4.80 -12.42
N THR A 164 -7.26 4.71 -12.69
CA THR A 164 -6.71 4.27 -13.99
C THR A 164 -5.67 3.18 -13.81
N ASP A 165 -5.23 2.58 -14.90
CA ASP A 165 -4.15 1.60 -14.90
C ASP A 165 -2.77 2.28 -15.02
N ALA A 166 -2.67 3.61 -14.98
CA ALA A 166 -1.39 4.30 -15.02
C ALA A 166 -0.48 3.88 -13.83
N PRO A 167 0.85 4.02 -13.94
CA PRO A 167 1.74 3.89 -12.79
C PRO A 167 1.26 4.81 -11.66
N VAL A 168 1.18 4.29 -10.43
CA VAL A 168 0.70 5.06 -9.28
C VAL A 168 1.70 6.17 -8.94
N PRO A 169 1.25 7.44 -8.77
CA PRO A 169 2.12 8.49 -8.26
C PRO A 169 2.66 8.16 -6.86
N GLU A 170 3.97 8.25 -6.67
CA GLU A 170 4.66 7.86 -5.44
C GLU A 170 5.21 9.08 -4.66
N GLY A 171 5.65 8.86 -3.41
CA GLY A 171 6.13 9.91 -2.51
C GLY A 171 5.00 10.57 -1.74
N ASN A 172 4.90 11.90 -1.80
CA ASN A 172 3.96 12.72 -1.02
C ASN A 172 2.55 12.73 -1.61
N THR A 173 2.02 11.57 -1.98
CA THR A 173 0.80 11.47 -2.78
C THR A 173 -0.30 10.72 -2.02
N GLY A 174 -1.55 11.04 -2.34
CA GLY A 174 -2.71 10.31 -1.85
C GLY A 174 -2.80 10.25 -0.32
N GLY A 175 -3.16 9.09 0.21
CA GLY A 175 -3.16 8.87 1.66
C GLY A 175 -1.76 8.98 2.29
N GLY A 176 -0.69 8.88 1.49
CA GLY A 176 0.69 9.05 1.90
C GLY A 176 1.15 10.51 2.11
N THR A 177 0.34 11.50 1.74
CA THR A 177 0.75 12.92 1.67
C THR A 177 1.46 13.42 2.93
N GLY A 178 0.90 13.20 4.12
CA GLY A 178 1.45 13.65 5.41
C GLY A 178 2.30 12.62 6.17
N MET A 179 2.70 11.52 5.54
CA MET A 179 3.32 10.39 6.23
C MET A 179 4.84 10.53 6.40
N ILE A 180 5.40 9.80 7.38
CA ILE A 180 6.81 9.84 7.79
C ILE A 180 7.35 8.40 7.93
N CYS A 181 8.41 8.07 7.20
CA CYS A 181 9.01 6.74 7.21
C CYS A 181 10.49 6.82 7.61
N HIS A 182 10.89 6.07 8.63
CA HIS A 182 12.27 6.10 9.18
C HIS A 182 12.78 7.52 9.51
N TYR A 183 11.88 8.38 10.01
CA TYR A 183 12.12 9.81 10.30
C TYR A 183 12.50 10.69 9.09
N PHE A 184 12.48 10.12 7.90
CA PHE A 184 12.46 10.86 6.65
C PHE A 184 11.01 10.97 6.16
N LYS A 185 10.80 11.75 5.12
CA LYS A 185 9.49 11.84 4.50
C LYS A 185 9.04 10.46 4.01
N GLY A 186 7.84 10.05 4.45
CA GLY A 186 7.17 8.83 4.01
C GLY A 186 6.11 9.11 2.96
N GLY A 187 5.20 8.15 2.76
CA GLY A 187 4.08 8.31 1.83
C GLY A 187 3.71 7.06 1.05
N THR A 188 3.29 7.24 -0.20
CA THR A 188 2.81 6.14 -1.07
C THR A 188 3.95 5.63 -1.95
N GLY A 189 4.07 4.31 -2.06
CA GLY A 189 5.05 3.67 -2.93
C GLY A 189 4.51 2.38 -3.51
N SER A 190 5.04 1.96 -4.64
CA SER A 190 4.58 0.79 -5.36
C SER A 190 5.70 0.12 -6.15
N SER A 191 5.55 -1.17 -6.40
CA SER A 191 6.47 -1.97 -7.22
C SER A 191 5.82 -3.29 -7.60
N SER A 192 6.38 -3.99 -8.58
CA SER A 192 5.87 -5.28 -9.05
C SER A 192 7.00 -6.25 -9.42
N ARG A 193 6.63 -7.51 -9.59
CA ARG A 193 7.50 -8.63 -10.00
C ARG A 193 6.75 -9.52 -10.98
N LEU A 194 7.46 -10.00 -12.00
CA LEU A 194 6.98 -11.03 -12.92
C LEU A 194 7.60 -12.37 -12.54
N VAL A 195 6.76 -13.31 -12.10
CA VAL A 195 7.13 -14.66 -11.69
C VAL A 195 6.78 -15.63 -12.82
N GLU A 196 7.77 -16.36 -13.31
CA GLU A 196 7.54 -17.41 -14.31
C GLU A 196 6.79 -18.60 -13.68
N GLY A 197 5.79 -19.12 -14.39
CA GLY A 197 4.97 -20.24 -13.93
C GLY A 197 4.28 -20.98 -15.07
N LEU A 198 3.32 -21.82 -14.70
CA LEU A 198 2.47 -22.57 -15.62
C LEU A 198 1.00 -22.32 -15.29
N ASP A 199 0.14 -22.25 -16.31
CA ASP A 199 -1.31 -22.24 -16.13
C ASP A 199 -1.88 -23.65 -15.83
N SER A 200 -3.19 -23.75 -15.66
CA SER A 200 -3.90 -25.00 -15.33
C SER A 200 -3.80 -26.09 -16.41
N ASP A 201 -3.49 -25.69 -17.65
CA ASP A 201 -3.26 -26.59 -18.79
C ASP A 201 -1.77 -26.94 -18.97
N GLY A 202 -0.88 -26.40 -18.13
CA GLY A 202 0.56 -26.64 -18.16
C GLY A 202 1.32 -25.76 -19.17
N ASN A 203 0.71 -24.72 -19.72
CA ASN A 203 1.40 -23.78 -20.61
C ASN A 203 2.17 -22.75 -19.80
N LYS A 204 3.29 -22.26 -20.34
CA LYS A 204 4.07 -21.18 -19.71
C LYS A 204 3.22 -19.92 -19.56
N LYS A 205 3.15 -19.41 -18.33
CA LYS A 205 2.46 -18.17 -17.99
C LYS A 205 3.26 -17.41 -16.95
N ASN A 206 3.47 -16.12 -17.18
CA ASN A 206 4.04 -15.24 -16.17
C ASN A 206 2.91 -14.69 -15.31
N TYR A 207 3.12 -14.71 -14.00
CA TYR A 207 2.23 -14.10 -13.02
C TYR A 207 2.84 -12.82 -12.48
N THR A 208 2.03 -11.80 -12.33
CA THR A 208 2.42 -10.52 -11.74
C THR A 208 2.10 -10.54 -10.25
N ILE A 209 3.08 -10.21 -9.41
CA ILE A 209 2.88 -9.87 -7.99
C ILE A 209 3.24 -8.41 -7.82
N ALA A 210 2.35 -7.60 -7.28
CA ALA A 210 2.62 -6.18 -7.10
C ALA A 210 2.14 -5.68 -5.75
N ALA A 211 2.87 -4.71 -5.20
CA ALA A 211 2.58 -4.13 -3.90
C ALA A 211 2.37 -2.62 -4.02
N LEU A 212 1.43 -2.08 -3.25
CA LEU A 212 1.33 -0.67 -2.91
C LEU A 212 1.42 -0.53 -1.39
N VAL A 213 2.20 0.43 -0.93
CA VAL A 213 2.39 0.73 0.49
C VAL A 213 1.99 2.16 0.81
N GLN A 214 1.41 2.36 2.00
CA GLN A 214 1.33 3.66 2.65
C GLN A 214 2.25 3.62 3.87
N ALA A 215 3.49 4.10 3.71
CA ALA A 215 4.55 3.93 4.69
C ALA A 215 4.65 5.15 5.64
N ASN A 216 4.37 4.89 6.92
CA ASN A 216 4.42 5.88 7.99
C ASN A 216 5.15 5.35 9.25
N TYR A 217 6.07 4.38 9.14
CA TYR A 217 6.62 3.65 10.28
C TYR A 217 8.14 3.85 10.47
N GLY A 218 8.65 3.35 11.59
CA GLY A 218 10.08 3.08 11.77
C GLY A 218 10.89 4.26 12.31
N ARG A 219 12.04 3.91 12.92
CA ARG A 219 13.05 4.85 13.43
C ARG A 219 14.16 5.07 12.41
N ALA A 220 14.79 6.25 12.43
CA ALA A 220 15.93 6.58 11.58
C ALA A 220 17.02 5.50 11.63
N ALA A 221 17.50 5.15 12.82
CA ALA A 221 18.55 4.16 13.05
C ALA A 221 18.27 2.76 12.47
N HIS A 222 16.99 2.43 12.24
CA HIS A 222 16.59 1.10 11.80
C HIS A 222 16.61 0.96 10.28
N LEU A 223 16.63 2.06 9.52
CA LEU A 223 16.60 2.03 8.06
C LEU A 223 17.72 1.16 7.51
N ARG A 224 17.33 0.17 6.70
CA ARG A 224 18.24 -0.70 5.94
C ARG A 224 17.94 -0.62 4.46
N ILE A 225 18.96 -0.48 3.63
CA ILE A 225 18.86 -0.54 2.16
C ILE A 225 19.72 -1.71 1.69
N GLY A 226 19.14 -2.75 1.06
CA GLY A 226 19.88 -3.94 0.64
C GLY A 226 20.58 -4.66 1.79
N GLY A 227 19.99 -4.64 2.98
CA GLY A 227 20.59 -5.16 4.21
C GLY A 227 21.63 -4.24 4.88
N PHE A 228 22.07 -3.16 4.22
CA PHE A 228 23.08 -2.24 4.76
C PHE A 228 22.47 -1.25 5.77
N PRO A 229 23.12 -0.95 6.92
CA PRO A 229 22.54 -0.16 8.00
C PRO A 229 22.63 1.36 7.74
N VAL A 230 22.07 1.83 6.62
CA VAL A 230 22.08 3.24 6.18
C VAL A 230 21.61 4.19 7.29
N GLY A 231 20.54 3.83 7.99
CA GLY A 231 19.97 4.63 9.06
C GLY A 231 20.97 5.01 10.17
N ARG A 232 21.76 4.03 10.62
CA ARG A 232 22.77 4.24 11.67
C ARG A 232 23.91 5.14 11.23
N ILE A 233 24.23 5.14 9.94
CA ILE A 233 25.30 5.96 9.38
C ILE A 233 24.83 7.42 9.31
N LEU A 234 23.62 7.64 8.77
CA LEU A 234 23.04 8.98 8.66
C LEU A 234 22.77 9.61 10.03
N GLU A 235 22.29 8.84 11.01
CA GLU A 235 22.01 9.34 12.36
C GLU A 235 23.27 9.82 13.09
N LYS A 236 24.40 9.10 12.97
CA LYS A 236 25.69 9.51 13.54
C LYS A 236 26.18 10.84 12.95
N GLU A 237 25.79 11.16 11.72
CA GLU A 237 26.17 12.39 11.02
C GLU A 237 25.24 13.58 11.37
N LYS A 238 24.03 13.32 11.89
CA LYS A 238 22.97 14.32 12.15
C LYS A 238 22.29 14.18 13.53
N ALA A 239 23.06 13.91 14.60
CA ALA A 239 22.50 13.63 15.93
C ALA A 239 21.57 14.72 16.50
N GLU A 240 21.75 16.00 16.12
CA GLU A 240 20.93 17.11 16.62
C GLU A 240 19.66 17.39 15.79
N ALA A 241 19.63 17.06 14.49
CA ALA A 241 18.59 17.48 13.56
C ALA A 241 17.27 16.69 13.65
N GLN A 242 17.22 15.58 14.39
CA GLN A 242 16.06 14.68 14.45
C GLN A 242 15.39 14.59 15.83
N ALA A 243 15.81 15.42 16.79
CA ALA A 243 15.31 15.34 18.18
C ALA A 243 13.80 15.59 18.30
N ASP A 244 13.24 16.52 17.53
CA ASP A 244 11.80 16.83 17.56
C ASP A 244 10.94 15.72 16.94
N VAL A 245 11.42 15.13 15.85
CA VAL A 245 10.76 13.98 15.19
C VAL A 245 10.77 12.78 16.13
N ALA A 246 11.92 12.50 16.76
CA ALA A 246 12.07 11.43 17.73
C ALA A 246 11.11 11.61 18.92
N ARG A 247 11.01 12.83 19.49
CA ARG A 247 10.07 13.13 20.58
C ARG A 247 8.60 12.90 20.20
N HIS A 248 8.21 13.17 18.96
CA HIS A 248 6.84 12.93 18.50
C HIS A 248 6.58 11.44 18.25
N LYS A 249 7.47 10.76 17.51
CA LYS A 249 7.34 9.34 17.18
C LYS A 249 7.45 8.43 18.41
N ASP A 250 8.18 8.82 19.47
CA ASP A 250 8.21 8.07 20.74
C ASP A 250 6.85 8.07 21.47
N LYS A 251 5.96 9.03 21.19
CA LYS A 251 4.62 9.10 21.80
C LYS A 251 3.52 8.50 20.91
N LYS A 252 3.76 8.45 19.60
CA LYS A 252 2.84 7.98 18.56
C LYS A 252 3.67 7.31 17.47
N ASP A 253 4.16 6.09 17.74
CA ASP A 253 4.96 5.38 16.73
C ASP A 253 4.08 5.01 15.53
N GLY A 254 4.72 4.94 14.37
CA GLY A 254 4.09 5.05 13.06
C GLY A 254 3.44 3.77 12.52
N SER A 255 2.75 3.80 11.38
CA SER A 255 1.99 2.63 10.83
C SER A 255 2.41 2.31 9.39
N ILE A 256 2.09 1.12 8.88
CA ILE A 256 2.16 0.82 7.44
C ILE A 256 1.00 -0.08 7.01
N ILE A 257 0.34 0.34 5.94
CA ILE A 257 -0.58 -0.52 5.19
C ILE A 257 0.12 -1.02 3.93
N VAL A 258 0.05 -2.33 3.69
CA VAL A 258 0.54 -2.95 2.46
C VAL A 258 -0.62 -3.65 1.75
N VAL A 259 -0.83 -3.33 0.49
CA VAL A 259 -1.79 -3.99 -0.38
C VAL A 259 -1.03 -4.72 -1.48
N ILE A 260 -1.21 -6.04 -1.57
CA ILE A 260 -0.62 -6.89 -2.60
C ILE A 260 -1.71 -7.34 -3.58
N ALA A 261 -1.45 -7.19 -4.87
CA ALA A 261 -2.29 -7.68 -5.94
C ALA A 261 -1.55 -8.75 -6.76
N THR A 262 -2.30 -9.69 -7.33
CA THR A 262 -1.76 -10.67 -8.27
C THR A 262 -2.79 -11.19 -9.26
N ASP A 263 -2.35 -11.61 -10.44
CA ASP A 263 -3.13 -12.37 -11.42
C ASP A 263 -2.89 -13.89 -11.34
N ALA A 264 -2.10 -14.36 -10.37
CA ALA A 264 -1.97 -15.78 -10.05
C ALA A 264 -3.29 -16.30 -9.44
N PRO A 265 -3.83 -17.44 -9.89
CA PRO A 265 -5.03 -18.01 -9.29
C PRO A 265 -4.74 -18.47 -7.87
N LEU A 266 -5.28 -17.77 -6.88
CA LEU A 266 -5.09 -18.09 -5.47
C LEU A 266 -6.43 -18.28 -4.77
N SER A 267 -6.44 -19.22 -3.83
CA SER A 267 -7.49 -19.33 -2.81
C SER A 267 -7.36 -18.23 -1.74
N PRO A 268 -8.40 -17.93 -0.95
CA PRO A 268 -8.31 -16.98 0.17
C PRO A 268 -7.17 -17.28 1.16
N THR A 269 -6.96 -18.56 1.47
CA THR A 269 -5.87 -18.98 2.37
C THR A 269 -4.49 -18.70 1.76
N GLN A 270 -4.33 -18.86 0.44
CA GLN A 270 -3.10 -18.51 -0.25
C GLN A 270 -2.91 -16.99 -0.34
N CYS A 271 -3.97 -16.21 -0.58
CA CYS A 271 -3.90 -14.75 -0.47
C CYS A 271 -3.42 -14.33 0.92
N LYS A 272 -3.97 -14.91 2.00
CA LYS A 272 -3.51 -14.65 3.37
C LYS A 272 -2.03 -15.04 3.59
N ARG A 273 -1.56 -16.11 2.96
CA ARG A 273 -0.12 -16.47 2.99
C ARG A 273 0.75 -15.44 2.27
N LEU A 274 0.25 -14.87 1.18
CA LEU A 274 0.92 -13.78 0.44
C LEU A 274 0.97 -12.50 1.28
N ALA A 275 -0.14 -12.11 1.92
CA ALA A 275 -0.20 -10.96 2.83
C ALA A 275 0.84 -11.07 3.97
N LYS A 276 1.03 -12.27 4.54
CA LYS A 276 2.09 -12.53 5.54
C LYS A 276 3.51 -12.26 5.04
N ARG A 277 3.76 -12.34 3.72
CA ARG A 277 5.11 -12.09 3.16
C ARG A 277 5.45 -10.62 3.08
N ALA A 278 4.48 -9.72 3.16
CA ALA A 278 4.75 -8.30 3.35
C ALA A 278 5.60 -8.03 4.62
N THR A 279 5.42 -8.83 5.69
CA THR A 279 6.28 -8.76 6.88
C THR A 279 7.77 -8.96 6.56
N VAL A 280 8.09 -9.86 5.62
CA VAL A 280 9.48 -10.13 5.24
C VAL A 280 10.08 -8.91 4.54
N GLY A 281 9.35 -8.33 3.57
CA GLY A 281 9.78 -7.10 2.90
C GLY A 281 9.94 -5.94 3.88
N LEU A 282 8.94 -5.72 4.75
CA LEU A 282 8.98 -4.73 5.82
C LEU A 282 10.20 -4.89 6.74
N ALA A 283 10.48 -6.11 7.19
CA ALA A 283 11.61 -6.41 8.07
C ALA A 283 12.97 -6.15 7.42
N ARG A 284 13.10 -6.40 6.10
CA ARG A 284 14.34 -6.13 5.35
C ARG A 284 14.67 -4.64 5.28
N VAL A 285 13.66 -3.77 5.31
CA VAL A 285 13.82 -2.30 5.38
C VAL A 285 14.01 -1.80 6.82
N GLY A 286 13.85 -2.67 7.82
CA GLY A 286 14.05 -2.35 9.24
C GLY A 286 12.76 -2.05 10.01
N GLY A 287 11.61 -2.56 9.55
CA GLY A 287 10.38 -2.58 10.35
C GLY A 287 10.39 -3.69 11.40
N TYR A 288 9.90 -3.37 12.60
CA TYR A 288 9.88 -4.28 13.75
C TYR A 288 8.48 -4.49 14.35
N GLY A 289 7.44 -3.81 13.85
CA GLY A 289 6.11 -3.85 14.46
C GLY A 289 6.08 -3.27 15.87
N HIS A 290 6.65 -2.06 16.06
CA HIS A 290 6.68 -1.40 17.37
C HIS A 290 5.27 -1.24 17.96
N ASN A 291 5.15 -1.10 19.29
CA ASN A 291 3.86 -1.25 19.97
C ASN A 291 2.70 -0.43 19.38
N PRO A 292 2.81 0.89 19.14
CA PRO A 292 1.68 1.66 18.60
C PRO A 292 1.65 1.67 17.06
N SER A 293 2.38 0.75 16.41
CA SER A 293 2.54 0.66 14.96
C SER A 293 1.47 -0.23 14.34
N GLY A 294 0.53 0.37 13.59
CA GLY A 294 -0.46 -0.38 12.84
C GLY A 294 0.14 -0.98 11.57
N ASP A 295 0.55 -2.25 11.62
CA ASP A 295 1.18 -2.97 10.52
C ASP A 295 0.20 -4.03 9.98
N ILE A 296 -0.61 -3.64 8.99
CA ILE A 296 -1.74 -4.43 8.47
C ILE A 296 -1.59 -4.62 6.97
N PHE A 297 -1.66 -5.89 6.53
CA PHE A 297 -1.42 -6.26 5.14
C PHE A 297 -2.61 -6.98 4.54
N LEU A 298 -2.96 -6.64 3.31
CA LEU A 298 -4.02 -7.28 2.53
C LEU A 298 -3.44 -7.77 1.21
N ALA A 299 -3.83 -8.96 0.78
CA ALA A 299 -3.51 -9.47 -0.55
C ALA A 299 -4.77 -9.95 -1.26
N PHE A 300 -4.86 -9.73 -2.57
CA PHE A 300 -5.96 -10.22 -3.40
C PHE A 300 -5.47 -10.75 -4.75
N SER A 301 -6.23 -11.68 -5.32
CA SER A 301 -6.01 -12.27 -6.64
C SER A 301 -7.13 -11.88 -7.61
N THR A 302 -6.76 -11.37 -8.79
CA THR A 302 -7.69 -11.00 -9.86
C THR A 302 -8.05 -12.16 -10.79
N ALA A 303 -7.49 -13.35 -10.57
CA ALA A 303 -7.65 -14.47 -11.50
C ALA A 303 -9.04 -15.14 -11.44
N ASN A 304 -9.62 -15.23 -10.23
CA ASN A 304 -10.93 -15.83 -10.02
C ASN A 304 -11.99 -14.72 -9.90
N HIS A 305 -13.00 -14.76 -10.79
CA HIS A 305 -14.15 -13.86 -10.77
C HIS A 305 -15.31 -14.53 -10.04
N ILE A 306 -15.60 -14.10 -8.80
CA ILE A 306 -16.64 -14.71 -7.96
C ILE A 306 -17.90 -13.85 -8.00
N PRO A 307 -19.02 -14.30 -8.61
CA PRO A 307 -20.23 -13.49 -8.67
C PRO A 307 -20.79 -13.19 -7.28
N VAL A 308 -21.06 -11.92 -6.99
CA VAL A 308 -21.69 -11.43 -5.77
C VAL A 308 -22.91 -10.56 -6.12
N HIS A 309 -23.78 -10.32 -5.13
CA HIS A 309 -25.04 -9.59 -5.33
C HIS A 309 -25.90 -10.16 -6.47
N THR A 310 -25.90 -11.50 -6.59
CA THR A 310 -26.69 -12.22 -7.59
C THR A 310 -28.01 -12.72 -7.00
N ASP A 311 -29.04 -12.81 -7.82
CA ASP A 311 -30.32 -13.41 -7.45
C ASP A 311 -30.22 -14.93 -7.51
N VAL A 312 -29.98 -15.55 -6.35
CA VAL A 312 -29.86 -17.00 -6.18
C VAL A 312 -30.65 -17.48 -4.97
N ASP A 313 -31.15 -18.71 -5.03
CA ASP A 313 -31.79 -19.36 -3.88
C ASP A 313 -30.75 -19.64 -2.79
N ARG A 314 -30.78 -18.83 -1.71
CA ARG A 314 -29.81 -18.86 -0.61
C ARG A 314 -29.79 -20.17 0.17
N PHE A 315 -30.80 -21.03 0.00
CA PHE A 315 -30.89 -22.34 0.65
C PHE A 315 -30.62 -23.51 -0.30
N LYS A 316 -30.22 -23.22 -1.55
CA LYS A 316 -29.79 -24.24 -2.52
C LYS A 316 -28.35 -24.00 -2.94
N ALA A 317 -27.45 -24.87 -2.48
CA ALA A 317 -26.03 -24.78 -2.79
C ALA A 317 -25.79 -24.85 -4.32
N LYS A 318 -24.94 -23.94 -4.82
CA LYS A 318 -24.48 -23.88 -6.20
C LYS A 318 -22.96 -24.01 -6.22
N ALA A 319 -22.44 -24.97 -6.98
CA ALA A 319 -21.01 -25.13 -7.15
C ALA A 319 -20.44 -24.08 -8.11
N LEU A 320 -19.27 -23.54 -7.77
CA LEU A 320 -18.44 -22.72 -8.66
C LEU A 320 -17.14 -23.48 -8.97
N LYS A 321 -16.60 -23.28 -10.17
CA LYS A 321 -15.26 -23.74 -10.52
C LYS A 321 -14.29 -22.60 -10.32
N THR A 322 -13.18 -22.88 -9.64
CA THR A 322 -12.11 -21.91 -9.38
C THR A 322 -10.76 -22.58 -9.61
N GLU A 323 -9.76 -21.77 -9.90
CA GLU A 323 -8.37 -22.23 -10.03
C GLU A 323 -7.57 -21.83 -8.80
N ALA A 324 -6.54 -22.62 -8.51
CA ALA A 324 -5.55 -22.32 -7.48
C ALA A 324 -4.18 -22.83 -7.92
N ILE A 325 -3.14 -22.05 -7.62
CA ILE A 325 -1.74 -22.45 -7.77
C ILE A 325 -1.45 -23.63 -6.83
N ASP A 326 -0.66 -24.59 -7.28
CA ASP A 326 -0.17 -25.67 -6.44
C ASP A 326 0.75 -25.13 -5.33
N ASP A 327 0.47 -25.55 -4.10
CA ASP A 327 1.19 -25.08 -2.91
C ASP A 327 2.66 -25.53 -2.88
N THR A 328 3.02 -26.58 -3.61
CA THR A 328 4.43 -27.01 -3.73
C THR A 328 5.23 -26.04 -4.61
N SER A 329 4.61 -25.47 -5.64
CA SER A 329 5.24 -24.51 -6.57
C SER A 329 5.15 -23.03 -6.18
N ILE A 330 4.41 -22.68 -5.12
CA ILE A 330 4.03 -21.28 -4.82
C ILE A 330 5.18 -20.36 -4.37
N ASN A 331 6.36 -20.89 -4.06
CA ASN A 331 7.45 -20.13 -3.41
C ASN A 331 7.87 -18.88 -4.18
N GLY A 332 7.91 -18.92 -5.52
CA GLY A 332 8.25 -17.74 -6.33
C GLY A 332 7.30 -16.56 -6.09
N LEU A 333 5.99 -16.82 -5.92
CA LEU A 333 5.00 -15.79 -5.61
C LEU A 333 5.21 -15.21 -4.20
N LEU A 334 5.57 -16.06 -3.24
CA LEU A 334 5.81 -15.65 -1.85
C LEU A 334 7.07 -14.78 -1.71
N GLU A 335 8.14 -15.12 -2.43
CA GLU A 335 9.36 -14.30 -2.52
C GLU A 335 9.07 -12.96 -3.20
N ALA A 336 8.39 -12.99 -4.35
CA ALA A 336 8.02 -11.79 -5.08
C ALA A 336 7.16 -10.80 -4.26
N ALA A 337 6.26 -11.30 -3.41
CA ALA A 337 5.49 -10.45 -2.49
C ALA A 337 6.36 -9.72 -1.46
N ALA A 338 7.38 -10.40 -0.93
CA ALA A 338 8.35 -9.78 -0.02
C ALA A 338 9.19 -8.73 -0.76
N ASP A 339 9.73 -9.09 -1.93
CA ASP A 339 10.60 -8.22 -2.72
C ASP A 339 9.86 -6.97 -3.23
N ALA A 340 8.60 -7.13 -3.67
CA ALA A 340 7.76 -6.00 -4.07
C ALA A 340 7.42 -5.11 -2.86
N THR A 341 7.19 -5.68 -1.68
CA THR A 341 6.96 -4.85 -0.48
C THR A 341 8.22 -4.04 -0.10
N GLU A 342 9.38 -4.68 -0.09
CA GLU A 342 10.69 -4.05 0.17
C GLU A 342 10.96 -2.89 -0.80
N GLU A 343 10.84 -3.15 -2.10
CA GLU A 343 11.09 -2.13 -3.13
C GLU A 343 10.07 -0.99 -3.07
N SER A 344 8.79 -1.27 -2.80
CA SER A 344 7.78 -0.22 -2.65
C SER A 344 8.11 0.75 -1.52
N ILE A 345 8.62 0.26 -0.39
CA ILE A 345 9.05 1.11 0.73
C ILE A 345 10.29 1.93 0.33
N TYR A 346 11.24 1.34 -0.40
CA TYR A 346 12.38 2.10 -0.93
C TYR A 346 11.95 3.20 -1.90
N ASN A 347 10.97 2.94 -2.76
CA ASN A 347 10.45 3.94 -3.68
C ASN A 347 9.75 5.08 -2.94
N VAL A 348 9.04 4.82 -1.83
CA VAL A 348 8.56 5.91 -0.95
C VAL A 348 9.72 6.83 -0.56
N LEU A 349 10.76 6.25 0.05
CA LEU A 349 11.87 7.01 0.61
C LEU A 349 12.69 7.76 -0.46
N CYS A 350 12.75 7.25 -1.68
CA CYS A 350 13.49 7.85 -2.79
C CYS A 350 12.68 8.86 -3.61
N SER A 351 11.35 8.76 -3.61
CA SER A 351 10.47 9.68 -4.32
C SER A 351 9.95 10.82 -3.44
N ALA A 352 9.75 10.60 -2.14
CA ALA A 352 9.14 11.58 -1.24
C ALA A 352 9.98 12.86 -1.07
N GLU A 353 9.34 14.02 -0.97
CA GLU A 353 10.02 15.33 -0.88
C GLU A 353 9.85 15.97 0.49
N THR A 354 10.77 16.84 0.89
CA THR A 354 10.69 17.58 2.15
C THR A 354 9.36 18.31 2.27
N LEU A 355 8.71 18.19 3.43
CA LEU A 355 7.43 18.84 3.68
C LEU A 355 7.47 19.59 5.00
N THR A 356 7.11 20.88 4.96
CA THR A 356 6.79 21.67 6.15
C THR A 356 5.28 21.66 6.31
N GLY A 357 4.81 21.05 7.40
CA GLY A 357 3.41 20.83 7.69
C GLY A 357 2.87 21.68 8.84
N PHE A 358 1.86 21.13 9.49
CA PHE A 358 1.18 21.76 10.62
C PHE A 358 2.13 22.22 11.72
N CYS A 359 1.85 23.38 12.33
CA CYS A 359 2.69 24.04 13.34
C CYS A 359 4.14 24.32 12.89
N GLY A 360 4.43 24.34 11.59
CA GLY A 360 5.78 24.53 11.06
C GLY A 360 6.69 23.33 11.25
N HIS A 361 6.15 22.15 11.63
CA HIS A 361 6.92 20.92 11.69
C HIS A 361 7.44 20.56 10.31
N GLN A 362 8.74 20.27 10.20
CA GLN A 362 9.37 19.92 8.94
C GLN A 362 9.95 18.51 9.00
N ILE A 363 9.76 17.75 7.93
CA ILE A 363 10.39 16.44 7.74
C ILE A 363 11.15 16.46 6.43
N GLU A 364 12.45 16.17 6.51
CA GLU A 364 13.35 16.10 5.36
C GLU A 364 13.11 14.82 4.55
N GLU A 365 13.31 14.93 3.23
CA GLU A 365 13.50 13.78 2.36
C GLU A 365 14.79 13.00 2.67
N LEU A 366 14.85 11.72 2.25
CA LEU A 366 16.09 10.94 2.33
C LEU A 366 17.17 11.58 1.43
N PRO A 367 18.38 11.89 1.93
CA PRO A 367 19.42 12.53 1.13
C PRO A 367 20.03 11.56 0.12
N LEU A 368 19.57 11.59 -1.14
CA LEU A 368 19.92 10.57 -2.15
C LEU A 368 21.38 10.58 -2.58
N ASP A 369 22.03 11.75 -2.65
CA ASP A 369 23.46 11.81 -2.96
C ASP A 369 24.28 11.12 -1.86
N ARG A 370 23.92 11.38 -0.59
CA ARG A 370 24.57 10.72 0.54
C ARG A 370 24.28 9.22 0.56
N LEU A 371 23.05 8.81 0.23
CA LEU A 371 22.71 7.40 0.07
C LEU A 371 23.62 6.73 -0.98
N LYS A 372 23.78 7.33 -2.17
CA LYS A 372 24.66 6.81 -3.23
C LYS A 372 26.10 6.68 -2.76
N GLU A 373 26.63 7.68 -2.05
CA GLU A 373 27.98 7.62 -1.49
C GLU A 373 28.14 6.49 -0.46
N ILE A 374 27.14 6.29 0.41
CA ILE A 374 27.13 5.22 1.39
C ILE A 374 27.14 3.86 0.70
N MET A 375 26.27 3.66 -0.30
CA MET A 375 26.12 2.39 -1.01
C MET A 375 27.30 2.10 -1.95
N LYS A 376 27.96 3.12 -2.51
CA LYS A 376 29.17 2.92 -3.33
C LYS A 376 30.33 2.26 -2.57
N LYS A 377 30.44 2.52 -1.25
CA LYS A 377 31.43 1.88 -0.38
C LYS A 377 31.12 0.41 -0.08
N TYR A 378 29.90 -0.03 -0.40
CA TYR A 378 29.46 -1.42 -0.24
C TYR A 378 29.68 -2.23 -1.52
N ASP A 379 29.47 -1.61 -2.69
CA ASP A 379 29.75 -2.23 -3.99
C ASP A 379 31.25 -2.38 -4.31
N SER A 380 32.12 -1.72 -3.53
CA SER A 380 33.59 -1.80 -3.60
C SER A 380 34.15 -2.76 -2.57
#